data_AF-A0A1W9PZU9-F1
#
_entry.id   AF-A0A1W9PZU9-F1
#
_cell.length_a   1.000
_cell.length_b   1.000
_cell.length_c   1.000
_cell.angle_alpha   90.00
_cell.angle_beta   90.00
_cell.angle_gamma   90.00
#
_symmetry.space_group_name_H-M   'P 1'
#
loop_
_entity.id
_entity.type
_entity.pdbx_description
1 polymer ?
#
loop_
_entity_poly.entity_id
_entity_poly.type
_entity_poly.pdbx_seq_one_letter_code
_entity_poly.pdbx_strand_id
1 'polypeptide(L)'
;MALATPSLFTYYQQPPKIKNALVVGISQSGQSPDIVSVLEEGKRQGNLTLAITNNSASPLAKKADFILDIQAGDEKAVAATKTYTTELMAIAMLSAAMSGEEARWDELAQASKWASSVLNQDSKIAQAAQRYRYMQQAVVLGRGYNYATAFEWALKLKELTYITAEPYSSADFKHGPVAIVESGFPIFAISPKGKVFDSMQNMLKHLKNNLLAELVVISNSLAALELAEVAIPIPENIPEWLTPLISIIPAQLFAYYLTLAKGYNPEKPRTISKITETH
;
A
#
# COMPACT_ATOMS: atom_id res chain seq x y z
N MET A 1 10.47 1.17 -16.13
CA MET A 1 9.09 1.38 -15.64
C MET A 1 9.01 2.83 -15.18
N ALA A 2 8.04 3.61 -15.65
CA ALA A 2 7.84 5.01 -15.26
C ALA A 2 6.37 5.21 -14.90
N LEU A 3 6.09 6.07 -13.93
CA LEU A 3 4.71 6.46 -13.63
C LEU A 3 4.15 7.26 -14.80
N ALA A 4 2.90 6.98 -15.16
CA ALA A 4 2.29 7.53 -16.36
C ALA A 4 1.96 9.02 -16.27
N THR A 5 2.09 9.69 -15.12
CA THR A 5 1.83 11.14 -14.97
C THR A 5 0.55 11.59 -15.70
N PRO A 6 -0.65 11.15 -15.27
CA PRO A 6 -1.87 11.23 -16.08
C PRO A 6 -2.22 12.63 -16.60
N SER A 7 -1.87 13.68 -15.85
CA SER A 7 -2.09 15.07 -16.28
C SER A 7 -1.38 15.42 -17.61
N LEU A 8 -0.28 14.75 -17.98
CA LEU A 8 0.36 14.94 -19.30
C LEU A 8 -0.57 14.55 -20.45
N PHE A 9 -1.51 13.66 -20.18
CA PHE A 9 -2.43 13.07 -21.16
C PHE A 9 -3.75 13.85 -21.17
N THR A 10 -4.33 14.10 -19.99
CA THR A 10 -5.65 14.72 -19.88
C THR A 10 -5.62 16.24 -19.96
N TYR A 11 -4.74 16.89 -19.18
CA TYR A 11 -4.73 18.36 -19.06
C TYR A 11 -3.71 19.04 -19.96
N TYR A 12 -2.47 18.56 -19.98
CA TYR A 12 -1.41 19.17 -20.77
C TYR A 12 -1.43 18.72 -22.23
N GLN A 13 -2.07 17.58 -22.54
CA GLN A 13 -2.18 17.02 -23.89
C GLN A 13 -0.82 16.91 -24.61
N GLN A 14 0.24 16.65 -23.83
CA GLN A 14 1.61 16.45 -24.29
C GLN A 14 2.10 15.09 -23.79
N PRO A 15 1.53 13.98 -24.31
CA PRO A 15 1.92 12.66 -23.85
C PRO A 15 3.37 12.38 -24.22
N PRO A 16 4.16 11.74 -23.33
CA PRO A 16 5.49 11.28 -23.66
C PRO A 16 5.43 10.25 -24.79
N LYS A 17 6.54 10.12 -25.54
CA LYS A 17 6.69 9.05 -26.54
C LYS A 17 6.90 7.71 -25.83
N ILE A 18 5.91 6.83 -25.91
CA ILE A 18 5.91 5.47 -25.38
C ILE A 18 6.27 4.53 -26.55
N LYS A 19 7.37 3.79 -26.43
CA LYS A 19 7.79 2.81 -27.43
C LYS A 19 8.27 1.52 -26.76
N ASN A 20 7.96 0.39 -27.36
CA ASN A 20 8.38 -0.94 -26.91
C ASN A 20 8.06 -1.19 -25.42
N ALA A 21 6.85 -0.80 -25.00
CA ALA A 21 6.41 -0.92 -23.62
C ALA A 21 5.07 -1.65 -23.51
N LEU A 22 4.80 -2.20 -22.32
CA LEU A 22 3.45 -2.55 -21.88
C LEU A 22 2.91 -1.38 -21.06
N VAL A 23 1.76 -0.85 -21.45
CA VAL A 23 1.04 0.18 -20.68
C VAL A 23 0.01 -0.52 -19.79
N VAL A 24 0.19 -0.42 -18.48
CA VAL A 24 -0.68 -1.08 -17.49
C VAL A 24 -1.55 -0.04 -16.79
N GLY A 25 -2.86 -0.15 -16.96
CA GLY A 25 -3.85 0.62 -16.20
C GLY A 25 -4.36 -0.21 -15.03
N ILE A 26 -4.25 0.30 -13.81
CA ILE A 26 -4.73 -0.38 -12.60
C ILE A 26 -5.85 0.46 -12.00
N SER A 27 -7.05 -0.10 -11.90
CA SER A 27 -8.20 0.58 -11.32
C SER A 27 -9.28 -0.40 -10.88
N GLN A 28 -9.60 -0.39 -9.59
CA GLN A 28 -10.71 -1.15 -9.02
C GLN A 28 -12.00 -0.98 -9.82
N SER A 29 -12.45 0.26 -10.05
CA SER A 29 -13.71 0.56 -10.74
C SER A 29 -13.58 0.52 -12.26
N GLY A 30 -12.38 0.82 -12.77
CA GLY A 30 -12.10 0.99 -14.20
C GLY A 30 -12.76 2.21 -14.83
N GLN A 31 -13.22 3.17 -14.02
CA GLN A 31 -14.00 4.34 -14.46
C GLN A 31 -13.17 5.63 -14.59
N SER A 32 -11.98 5.71 -13.99
CA SER A 32 -11.19 6.95 -13.93
C SER A 32 -10.80 7.43 -15.34
N PRO A 33 -11.28 8.61 -15.80
CA PRO A 33 -10.96 9.13 -17.13
C PRO A 33 -9.46 9.29 -17.35
N ASP A 34 -8.74 9.77 -16.34
CA ASP A 34 -7.28 9.93 -16.37
C ASP A 34 -6.54 8.63 -16.69
N ILE A 35 -6.93 7.52 -16.05
CA ILE A 35 -6.31 6.20 -16.29
C ILE A 35 -6.70 5.66 -17.66
N VAL A 36 -7.96 5.84 -18.06
CA VAL A 36 -8.46 5.43 -19.38
C VAL A 36 -7.69 6.15 -20.49
N SER A 37 -7.51 7.47 -20.38
CA SER A 37 -6.79 8.28 -21.38
C SER A 37 -5.32 7.87 -21.54
N VAL A 38 -4.64 7.54 -20.44
CA VAL A 38 -3.26 7.00 -20.49
C VAL A 38 -3.22 5.68 -21.27
N LEU A 39 -4.17 4.78 -21.00
CA LEU A 39 -4.21 3.48 -21.65
C LEU A 39 -4.53 3.62 -23.15
N GLU A 40 -5.50 4.45 -23.50
CA GLU A 40 -5.87 4.75 -24.88
C GLU A 40 -4.70 5.35 -25.66
N GLU A 41 -3.96 6.27 -25.04
CA GLU A 41 -2.80 6.88 -25.68
C GLU A 41 -1.66 5.88 -25.89
N GLY A 42 -1.41 5.00 -24.91
CA GLY A 42 -0.48 3.87 -25.06
C GLY A 42 -0.80 3.02 -26.28
N LYS A 43 -2.08 2.68 -26.44
CA LYS A 43 -2.60 1.92 -27.59
C LYS A 43 -2.49 2.69 -28.89
N ARG A 44 -2.84 3.98 -28.90
CA ARG A 44 -2.72 4.87 -30.07
C ARG A 44 -1.27 4.97 -30.57
N GLN A 45 -0.31 4.94 -29.66
CA GLN A 45 1.12 4.90 -29.98
C GLN A 45 1.64 3.51 -30.40
N GLY A 46 0.76 2.51 -30.51
CA GLY A 46 1.09 1.16 -30.98
C GLY A 46 1.69 0.24 -29.92
N ASN A 47 1.53 0.54 -28.63
CA ASN A 47 2.01 -0.30 -27.53
C ASN A 47 0.92 -1.28 -27.07
N LEU A 48 1.35 -2.40 -26.47
CA LEU A 48 0.43 -3.33 -25.81
C LEU A 48 -0.16 -2.68 -24.56
N THR A 49 -1.43 -2.95 -24.30
CA THR A 49 -2.16 -2.40 -23.15
C THR A 49 -2.79 -3.50 -22.30
N LEU A 50 -2.68 -3.35 -20.98
CA LEU A 50 -3.22 -4.26 -19.98
C LEU A 50 -4.06 -3.47 -18.97
N ALA A 51 -5.29 -3.89 -18.73
CA ALA A 51 -6.11 -3.42 -17.61
C ALA A 51 -6.08 -4.44 -16.47
N ILE A 52 -5.71 -4.03 -15.26
CA ILE A 52 -5.91 -4.77 -14.02
C ILE A 52 -7.08 -4.10 -13.29
N THR A 53 -8.21 -4.80 -13.16
CA THR A 53 -9.45 -4.19 -12.66
C THR A 53 -10.34 -5.20 -11.97
N ASN A 54 -11.25 -4.71 -11.11
CA ASN A 54 -12.33 -5.52 -10.52
C ASN A 54 -13.66 -5.39 -11.28
N ASN A 55 -13.62 -4.76 -12.46
CA ASN A 55 -14.77 -4.62 -13.33
C ASN A 55 -14.35 -4.81 -14.79
N SER A 56 -14.45 -6.04 -15.27
CA SER A 56 -14.11 -6.43 -16.65
C SER A 56 -15.03 -5.82 -17.72
N ALA A 57 -16.15 -5.21 -17.33
CA ALA A 57 -17.05 -4.47 -18.23
C ALA A 57 -16.80 -2.94 -18.25
N SER A 58 -15.82 -2.46 -17.50
CA SER A 58 -15.51 -1.04 -17.32
C SER A 58 -14.97 -0.38 -18.59
N PRO A 59 -15.01 0.98 -18.68
CA PRO A 59 -14.35 1.71 -19.77
C PRO A 59 -12.88 1.35 -19.92
N LEU A 60 -12.14 1.24 -18.80
CA LEU A 60 -10.73 0.85 -18.83
C LEU A 60 -10.53 -0.52 -19.48
N ALA A 61 -11.32 -1.52 -19.05
CA ALA A 61 -11.24 -2.88 -19.59
C ALA A 61 -11.53 -2.92 -21.10
N LYS A 62 -12.55 -2.17 -21.56
CA LYS A 62 -12.93 -2.09 -22.98
C LYS A 62 -11.86 -1.49 -23.89
N LYS A 63 -10.92 -0.70 -23.34
CA LYS A 63 -9.86 -0.04 -24.10
C LYS A 63 -8.58 -0.85 -24.15
N ALA A 64 -8.36 -1.75 -23.20
CA ALA A 64 -7.18 -2.60 -23.12
C ALA A 64 -7.14 -3.68 -24.21
N ASP A 65 -5.94 -4.18 -24.51
CA ASP A 65 -5.75 -5.39 -25.33
C ASP A 65 -5.91 -6.66 -24.48
N PHE A 66 -5.45 -6.58 -23.23
CA PHE A 66 -5.58 -7.65 -22.23
C PHE A 66 -6.27 -7.14 -20.98
N ILE A 67 -7.04 -8.01 -20.33
CA ILE A 67 -7.74 -7.72 -19.09
C ILE A 67 -7.34 -8.78 -18.07
N LEU A 68 -6.88 -8.35 -16.89
CA LEU A 68 -6.75 -9.16 -15.69
C LEU A 68 -7.85 -8.73 -14.73
N ASP A 69 -8.92 -9.53 -14.69
CA ASP A 69 -9.97 -9.40 -13.68
C ASP A 69 -9.45 -9.95 -12.35
N ILE A 70 -9.35 -9.07 -11.35
CA ILE A 70 -8.80 -9.43 -10.03
C ILE A 70 -9.77 -10.27 -9.20
N GLN A 71 -11.05 -10.37 -9.60
CA GLN A 71 -12.06 -11.23 -8.98
C GLN A 71 -12.19 -11.06 -7.46
N ALA A 72 -12.01 -9.84 -6.95
CA ALA A 72 -12.13 -9.54 -5.53
C ALA A 72 -13.60 -9.55 -5.05
N GLY A 73 -14.56 -9.63 -5.97
CA GLY A 73 -15.98 -9.41 -5.73
C GLY A 73 -16.29 -7.96 -5.31
N ASP A 74 -17.54 -7.66 -5.00
CA ASP A 74 -17.95 -6.28 -4.70
C ASP A 74 -17.29 -5.73 -3.44
N GLU A 75 -16.55 -4.65 -3.57
CA GLU A 75 -16.03 -3.89 -2.43
C GLU A 75 -17.04 -2.81 -2.04
N LYS A 76 -17.63 -2.90 -0.84
CA LYS A 76 -18.63 -1.92 -0.39
C LYS A 76 -18.02 -0.75 0.37
N ALA A 77 -16.91 -1.01 1.07
CA ALA A 77 -16.17 0.01 1.78
C ALA A 77 -15.69 1.10 0.81
N VAL A 78 -15.69 2.35 1.29
CA VAL A 78 -15.17 3.48 0.52
C VAL A 78 -13.65 3.40 0.42
N ALA A 79 -12.97 3.06 1.53
CA ALA A 79 -11.54 2.82 1.53
C ALA A 79 -11.25 1.42 0.96
N ALA A 80 -10.44 1.36 -0.10
CA ALA A 80 -10.01 0.11 -0.73
C ALA A 80 -9.22 -0.76 0.27
N THR A 81 -9.49 -2.07 0.26
CA THR A 81 -8.81 -3.07 1.11
C THR A 81 -8.51 -4.35 0.35
N LYS A 82 -9.53 -5.16 0.07
CA LYS A 82 -9.38 -6.41 -0.66
C LYS A 82 -8.96 -6.16 -2.10
N THR A 83 -9.47 -5.09 -2.72
CA THR A 83 -9.13 -4.75 -4.11
C THR A 83 -7.66 -4.39 -4.24
N TYR A 84 -7.12 -3.59 -3.32
CA TYR A 84 -5.68 -3.29 -3.22
C TYR A 84 -4.82 -4.56 -3.12
N THR A 85 -5.16 -5.46 -2.19
CA THR A 85 -4.37 -6.70 -2.01
C THR A 85 -4.50 -7.65 -3.20
N THR A 86 -5.66 -7.75 -3.84
CA THR A 86 -5.83 -8.54 -5.07
C THR A 86 -5.15 -7.92 -6.30
N GLU A 87 -5.07 -6.58 -6.40
CA GLU A 87 -4.30 -5.89 -7.43
C GLU A 87 -2.80 -6.14 -7.26
N LEU A 88 -2.28 -6.06 -6.02
CA LEU A 88 -0.90 -6.45 -5.71
C LEU A 88 -0.65 -7.92 -6.07
N MET A 89 -1.61 -8.82 -5.81
CA MET A 89 -1.49 -10.23 -6.15
C MET A 89 -1.40 -10.43 -7.66
N ALA A 90 -2.23 -9.73 -8.44
CA ALA A 90 -2.18 -9.76 -9.91
C ALA A 90 -0.82 -9.27 -10.45
N ILE A 91 -0.25 -8.20 -9.87
CA ILE A 91 1.10 -7.72 -10.23
C ILE A 91 2.16 -8.78 -9.88
N ALA A 92 2.04 -9.41 -8.70
CA ALA A 92 2.97 -10.43 -8.25
C ALA A 92 2.92 -11.69 -9.15
N MET A 93 1.73 -12.13 -9.55
CA MET A 93 1.52 -13.21 -10.52
C MET A 93 2.11 -12.86 -11.89
N LEU A 94 1.94 -11.61 -12.37
CA LEU A 94 2.57 -11.16 -13.60
C LEU A 94 4.10 -11.22 -13.50
N SER A 95 4.67 -10.80 -12.36
CA SER A 95 6.12 -10.91 -12.13
C SER A 95 6.61 -12.36 -12.08
N ALA A 96 5.83 -13.30 -11.55
CA ALA A 96 6.16 -14.72 -11.51
C ALA A 96 6.08 -15.35 -12.92
N ALA A 97 5.05 -15.00 -13.70
CA ALA A 97 4.92 -15.42 -15.09
C ALA A 97 6.11 -14.96 -15.94
N MET A 98 6.56 -13.71 -15.73
CA MET A 98 7.69 -13.14 -16.46
C MET A 98 9.05 -13.72 -16.06
N SER A 99 9.22 -14.19 -14.81
CA SER A 99 10.48 -14.82 -14.41
C SER A 99 10.59 -16.27 -14.92
N GLY A 100 9.46 -16.94 -15.14
CA GLY A 100 9.44 -18.37 -15.51
C GLY A 100 9.87 -19.30 -14.38
N GLU A 101 9.95 -18.81 -13.14
CA GLU A 101 10.39 -19.56 -11.96
C GLU A 101 9.19 -20.20 -11.26
N GLU A 102 9.08 -21.53 -11.30
CA GLU A 102 7.98 -22.28 -10.63
C GLU A 102 7.91 -22.00 -9.12
N ALA A 103 9.07 -21.87 -8.46
CA ALA A 103 9.16 -21.56 -7.04
C ALA A 103 8.39 -20.29 -6.62
N ARG A 104 8.27 -19.28 -7.51
CA ARG A 104 7.49 -18.07 -7.19
C ARG A 104 5.99 -18.33 -7.13
N TRP A 105 5.49 -19.29 -7.91
CA TRP A 105 4.10 -19.70 -7.85
C TRP A 105 3.81 -20.46 -6.54
N ASP A 106 4.74 -21.31 -6.10
CA ASP A 106 4.63 -21.99 -4.80
C ASP A 106 4.60 -20.99 -3.64
N GLU A 107 5.42 -19.94 -3.69
CA GLU A 107 5.42 -18.85 -2.72
C GLU A 107 4.08 -18.08 -2.72
N LEU A 108 3.56 -17.72 -3.91
CA LEU A 108 2.26 -17.05 -4.05
C LEU A 108 1.11 -17.89 -3.49
N ALA A 109 1.16 -19.22 -3.64
CA ALA A 109 0.15 -20.13 -3.10
C ALA A 109 0.07 -20.10 -1.56
N GLN A 110 1.13 -19.65 -0.87
CA GLN A 110 1.13 -19.49 0.59
C GLN A 110 0.48 -18.19 1.08
N ALA A 111 0.17 -17.23 0.20
CA ALA A 111 -0.29 -15.89 0.60
C ALA A 111 -1.54 -15.90 1.48
N SER A 112 -2.52 -16.76 1.18
CA SER A 112 -3.76 -16.87 1.96
C SER A 112 -3.52 -17.38 3.39
N LYS A 113 -2.56 -18.30 3.57
CA LYS A 113 -2.13 -18.81 4.87
C LYS A 113 -1.47 -17.69 5.70
N TRP A 114 -0.59 -16.90 5.08
CA TRP A 114 0.04 -15.77 5.76
C TRP A 114 -0.97 -14.68 6.11
N ALA A 115 -1.90 -14.36 5.21
CA ALA A 115 -2.99 -13.42 5.45
C ALA A 115 -3.87 -13.86 6.63
N SER A 116 -4.24 -15.14 6.68
CA SER A 116 -5.01 -15.71 7.80
C SER A 116 -4.25 -15.59 9.12
N SER A 117 -2.93 -15.82 9.11
CA SER A 117 -2.09 -15.69 10.31
C SER A 117 -2.06 -14.26 10.86
N VAL A 118 -2.03 -13.24 10.02
CA VAL A 118 -2.05 -11.84 10.48
C VAL A 118 -3.45 -11.39 10.89
N LEU A 119 -4.51 -11.89 10.24
CA LEU A 119 -5.89 -11.64 10.65
C LEU A 119 -6.21 -12.16 12.06
N ASN A 120 -5.57 -13.26 12.48
CA ASN A 120 -5.72 -13.78 13.86
C ASN A 120 -5.18 -12.84 14.95
N GLN A 121 -4.53 -11.74 14.59
CA GLN A 121 -4.05 -10.72 15.53
C GLN A 121 -5.06 -9.59 15.76
N ASP A 122 -6.25 -9.69 15.17
CA ASP A 122 -7.35 -8.71 15.21
C ASP A 122 -7.52 -8.04 16.59
N SER A 123 -7.78 -8.82 17.64
CA SER A 123 -8.05 -8.26 18.98
C SER A 123 -6.83 -7.57 19.60
N LYS A 124 -5.62 -8.04 19.32
CA LYS A 124 -4.38 -7.41 19.79
C LYS A 124 -4.18 -6.05 19.12
N ILE A 125 -4.43 -5.98 17.81
CA ILE A 125 -4.37 -4.74 17.04
C ILE A 125 -5.45 -3.76 17.52
N ALA A 126 -6.66 -4.25 17.81
CA ALA A 126 -7.75 -3.45 18.36
C ALA A 126 -7.38 -2.78 19.69
N GLN A 127 -6.73 -3.53 20.59
CA GLN A 127 -6.24 -3.01 21.86
C GLN A 127 -5.11 -2.00 21.67
N ALA A 128 -4.15 -2.31 20.80
CA ALA A 128 -3.00 -1.45 20.54
C ALA A 128 -3.40 -0.10 19.93
N ALA A 129 -4.40 -0.09 19.03
CA ALA A 129 -4.89 1.12 18.39
C ALA A 129 -5.45 2.16 19.39
N GLN A 130 -5.94 1.73 20.56
CA GLN A 130 -6.45 2.64 21.61
C GLN A 130 -5.39 3.62 22.10
N ARG A 131 -4.11 3.20 22.13
CA ARG A 131 -2.97 4.06 22.55
C ARG A 131 -2.87 5.34 21.73
N TYR A 132 -3.30 5.29 20.47
CA TYR A 132 -3.12 6.37 19.49
C TYR A 132 -4.40 7.18 19.25
N ARG A 133 -5.46 6.99 20.06
CA ARG A 133 -6.77 7.64 19.91
C ARG A 133 -6.69 9.17 19.74
N TYR A 134 -5.76 9.82 20.44
CA TYR A 134 -5.61 11.27 20.43
C TYR A 134 -4.58 11.80 19.43
N MET A 135 -3.86 10.93 18.71
CA MET A 135 -2.87 11.37 17.73
C MET A 135 -3.55 12.17 16.60
N GLN A 136 -2.87 13.23 16.16
CA GLN A 136 -3.32 14.11 15.08
C GLN A 136 -2.40 14.07 13.86
N GLN A 137 -1.18 13.60 14.06
CA GLN A 137 -0.14 13.57 13.05
C GLN A 137 0.67 12.29 13.22
N ALA A 138 1.17 11.74 12.12
CA ALA A 138 2.07 10.60 12.12
C ALA A 138 2.91 10.55 10.84
N VAL A 139 4.03 9.86 10.92
CA VAL A 139 4.81 9.46 9.73
C VAL A 139 4.72 7.95 9.54
N VAL A 140 4.62 7.52 8.30
CA VAL A 140 4.66 6.11 7.93
C VAL A 140 5.91 5.83 7.10
N LEU A 141 6.78 4.95 7.59
CA LEU A 141 8.05 4.61 6.97
C LEU A 141 7.99 3.25 6.29
N GLY A 142 8.49 3.21 5.06
CA GLY A 142 8.75 1.98 4.33
C GLY A 142 10.02 2.12 3.49
N ARG A 143 10.51 1.02 2.93
CA ARG A 143 11.59 1.04 1.94
C ARG A 143 11.51 -0.19 1.04
N GLY A 144 12.06 -0.07 -0.17
CA GLY A 144 11.99 -1.15 -1.16
C GLY A 144 10.54 -1.48 -1.48
N TYR A 145 10.20 -2.77 -1.49
CA TYR A 145 8.84 -3.24 -1.76
C TYR A 145 7.79 -2.61 -0.84
N ASN A 146 8.12 -2.37 0.43
CA ASN A 146 7.17 -1.84 1.41
C ASN A 146 7.02 -0.31 1.37
N TYR A 147 7.66 0.38 0.42
CA TYR A 147 7.36 1.80 0.23
C TYR A 147 5.90 1.99 -0.22
N ALA A 148 5.38 1.09 -1.06
CA ALA A 148 3.96 1.06 -1.43
C ALA A 148 3.06 0.84 -0.20
N THR A 149 3.46 -0.05 0.71
CA THR A 149 2.73 -0.31 1.97
C THR A 149 2.69 0.94 2.86
N ALA A 150 3.78 1.71 2.93
CA ALA A 150 3.81 2.96 3.70
C ALA A 150 2.83 4.01 3.13
N PHE A 151 2.78 4.17 1.80
CA PHE A 151 1.80 5.03 1.14
C PHE A 151 0.37 4.60 1.44
N GLU A 152 0.06 3.31 1.28
CA GLU A 152 -1.30 2.81 1.48
C GLU A 152 -1.73 2.94 2.95
N TRP A 153 -0.85 2.61 3.89
CA TRP A 153 -1.17 2.76 5.31
C TRP A 153 -1.39 4.23 5.68
N ALA A 154 -0.53 5.15 5.22
CA ALA A 154 -0.73 6.57 5.42
C ALA A 154 -2.06 7.05 4.80
N LEU A 155 -2.42 6.54 3.63
CA LEU A 155 -3.70 6.83 2.98
C LEU A 155 -4.88 6.33 3.83
N LYS A 156 -4.87 5.08 4.31
CA LYS A 156 -5.94 4.56 5.19
C LYS A 156 -6.08 5.36 6.47
N LEU A 157 -4.97 5.80 7.07
CA LEU A 157 -5.00 6.68 8.25
C LEU A 157 -5.68 8.01 7.92
N LYS A 158 -5.35 8.64 6.79
CA LYS A 158 -6.00 9.88 6.34
C LYS A 158 -7.50 9.70 6.08
N GLU A 159 -7.86 8.69 5.31
CA GLU A 159 -9.24 8.43 4.86
C GLU A 159 -10.18 8.07 6.01
N LEU A 160 -9.71 7.27 6.97
CA LEU A 160 -10.56 6.72 8.02
C LEU A 160 -10.46 7.51 9.33
N THR A 161 -9.27 7.98 9.70
CA THR A 161 -9.02 8.57 11.02
C THR A 161 -8.88 10.09 11.01
N TYR A 162 -8.81 10.71 9.82
CA TYR A 162 -8.70 12.15 9.60
C TYR A 162 -7.47 12.81 10.24
N ILE A 163 -6.40 12.04 10.45
CA ILE A 163 -5.11 12.59 10.88
C ILE A 163 -4.25 12.97 9.67
N THR A 164 -3.25 13.81 9.89
CA THR A 164 -2.18 14.00 8.91
C THR A 164 -1.22 12.82 9.00
N ALA A 165 -1.22 11.94 8.00
CA ALA A 165 -0.25 10.85 7.90
C ALA A 165 0.57 11.00 6.61
N GLU A 166 1.88 11.18 6.79
CA GLU A 166 2.82 11.37 5.68
C GLU A 166 3.70 10.14 5.47
N PRO A 167 3.65 9.51 4.27
CA PRO A 167 4.51 8.38 3.94
C PRO A 167 5.89 8.86 3.49
N TYR A 168 6.94 8.20 3.97
CA TYR A 168 8.31 8.44 3.51
C TYR A 168 9.07 7.14 3.28
N SER A 169 9.98 7.17 2.29
CA SER A 169 11.11 6.26 2.29
C SER A 169 11.97 6.57 3.51
N SER A 170 12.45 5.56 4.24
CA SER A 170 13.35 5.81 5.38
C SER A 170 14.63 6.55 4.98
N ALA A 171 15.07 6.45 3.73
CA ALA A 171 16.19 7.23 3.21
C ALA A 171 15.82 8.72 3.10
N ASP A 172 14.72 9.05 2.43
CA ASP A 172 14.30 10.42 2.19
C ASP A 172 13.92 11.11 3.51
N PHE A 173 13.33 10.37 4.44
CA PHE A 173 12.98 10.86 5.77
C PHE A 173 14.20 11.43 6.52
N LYS A 174 15.35 10.75 6.42
CA LYS A 174 16.60 11.17 7.05
C LYS A 174 17.13 12.50 6.50
N HIS A 175 16.79 12.85 5.26
CA HIS A 175 17.36 13.99 4.55
C HIS A 175 16.59 15.30 4.72
N GLY A 176 15.77 15.42 5.76
CA GLY A 176 15.07 16.66 6.10
C GLY A 176 13.82 16.42 6.94
N PRO A 177 12.87 15.59 6.49
CA PRO A 177 11.61 15.37 7.20
C PRO A 177 11.75 14.88 8.65
N VAL A 178 12.84 14.18 9.00
CA VAL A 178 13.12 13.76 10.38
C VAL A 178 13.16 14.90 11.38
N ALA A 179 13.37 16.15 10.94
CA ALA A 179 13.35 17.33 11.79
C ALA A 179 12.00 17.60 12.48
N ILE A 180 10.91 17.01 12.01
CA ILE A 180 9.59 17.14 12.65
C ILE A 180 9.42 16.24 13.87
N VAL A 181 10.33 15.28 14.07
CA VAL A 181 10.22 14.27 15.12
C VAL A 181 10.63 14.86 16.46
N GLU A 182 9.71 14.85 17.40
CA GLU A 182 9.93 15.13 18.82
C GLU A 182 9.66 13.89 19.68
N SER A 183 10.02 13.98 20.96
CA SER A 183 9.79 12.90 21.93
C SER A 183 8.30 12.53 21.99
N GLY A 184 7.98 11.26 21.75
CA GLY A 184 6.60 10.77 21.69
C GLY A 184 5.91 10.92 20.34
N PHE A 185 6.57 11.49 19.32
CA PHE A 185 5.99 11.59 17.98
C PHE A 185 5.75 10.18 17.39
N PRO A 186 4.53 9.88 16.88
CA PRO A 186 4.21 8.54 16.41
C PRO A 186 4.78 8.27 15.01
N ILE A 187 5.60 7.22 14.92
CA ILE A 187 6.14 6.67 13.68
C ILE A 187 5.60 5.26 13.49
N PHE A 188 4.95 5.05 12.36
CA PHE A 188 4.53 3.74 11.88
C PHE A 188 5.59 3.23 10.91
N ALA A 189 6.04 1.99 11.03
CA ALA A 189 7.10 1.47 10.17
C ALA A 189 6.84 0.03 9.71
N ILE A 190 7.11 -0.22 8.43
CA ILE A 190 7.11 -1.56 7.84
C ILE A 190 8.55 -1.98 7.59
N SER A 191 9.05 -2.92 8.39
CA SER A 191 10.47 -3.31 8.40
C SER A 191 10.69 -4.82 8.44
N PRO A 192 10.14 -5.60 7.49
CA PRO A 192 10.45 -7.02 7.38
C PRO A 192 11.92 -7.26 7.01
N LYS A 193 12.40 -8.49 7.26
CA LYS A 193 13.69 -8.99 6.78
C LYS A 193 13.77 -8.91 5.26
N GLY A 194 14.96 -8.61 4.74
CA GLY A 194 15.18 -8.39 3.31
C GLY A 194 16.41 -7.54 3.06
N LYS A 195 16.66 -7.18 1.80
CA LYS A 195 17.82 -6.38 1.36
C LYS A 195 17.92 -5.02 2.04
N VAL A 196 16.79 -4.44 2.43
CA VAL A 196 16.72 -3.09 3.03
C VAL A 196 16.60 -3.11 4.57
N PHE A 197 16.60 -4.29 5.19
CA PHE A 197 16.33 -4.44 6.62
C PHE A 197 17.34 -3.69 7.49
N ASP A 198 18.64 -3.85 7.26
CA ASP A 198 19.67 -3.20 8.08
C ASP A 198 19.54 -1.68 8.08
N SER A 199 19.20 -1.11 6.92
CA SER A 199 18.97 0.33 6.83
C SER A 199 17.71 0.76 7.57
N MET A 200 16.61 -0.02 7.49
CA MET A 200 15.40 0.26 8.25
C MET A 200 15.66 0.13 9.76
N GLN A 201 16.34 -0.93 10.18
CA GLN A 201 16.69 -1.18 11.57
C GLN A 201 17.53 -0.06 12.17
N ASN A 202 18.53 0.44 11.43
CA ASN A 202 19.32 1.60 11.85
C ASN A 202 18.46 2.86 12.01
N MET A 203 17.47 3.05 11.13
CA MET A 203 16.53 4.16 11.25
C MET A 203 15.66 4.03 12.50
N LEU A 204 15.09 2.84 12.76
CA LEU A 204 14.27 2.59 13.95
C LEU A 204 15.07 2.80 15.23
N LYS A 205 16.32 2.32 15.29
CA LYS A 205 17.22 2.56 16.44
C LYS A 205 17.45 4.05 16.68
N HIS A 206 17.70 4.82 15.62
CA HIS A 206 17.89 6.26 15.74
C HIS A 206 16.62 6.96 16.26
N LEU A 207 15.46 6.65 15.69
CA LEU A 207 14.18 7.21 16.11
C LEU A 207 13.87 6.88 17.57
N LYS A 208 14.11 5.63 17.98
CA LYS A 208 13.89 5.17 19.35
C LYS A 208 14.86 5.80 20.35
N ASN A 209 16.16 5.72 20.08
CA ASN A 209 17.19 5.98 21.08
C ASN A 209 17.65 7.44 21.10
N ASN A 210 17.61 8.13 19.96
CA ASN A 210 18.07 9.51 19.86
C ASN A 210 16.92 10.53 19.86
N LEU A 211 15.77 10.17 19.30
CA LEU A 211 14.63 11.09 19.13
C LEU A 211 13.44 10.73 20.04
N LEU A 212 13.50 9.58 20.74
CA LEU A 212 12.47 9.11 21.66
C LEU A 212 11.07 9.05 21.00
N ALA A 213 11.01 8.71 19.71
CA ALA A 213 9.77 8.55 18.97
C ALA A 213 9.00 7.31 19.45
N GLU A 214 7.67 7.38 19.37
CA GLU A 214 6.77 6.24 19.63
C GLU A 214 6.64 5.40 18.37
N LEU A 215 7.04 4.14 18.43
CA LEU A 215 7.16 3.27 17.27
C LEU A 215 6.04 2.21 17.22
N VAL A 216 5.32 2.17 16.10
CA VAL A 216 4.46 1.05 15.70
C VAL A 216 5.15 0.31 14.57
N VAL A 217 5.58 -0.94 14.79
CA VAL A 217 6.42 -1.68 13.83
C VAL A 217 5.75 -2.97 13.36
N ILE A 218 5.57 -3.08 12.04
CA ILE A 218 5.19 -4.32 11.36
C ILE A 218 6.47 -4.99 10.84
N SER A 219 6.77 -6.21 11.31
CA SER A 219 8.00 -6.92 10.93
C SER A 219 7.94 -8.42 11.23
N ASN A 220 8.76 -9.21 10.53
CA ASN A 220 9.11 -10.59 10.88
C ASN A 220 10.51 -10.71 11.51
N SER A 221 11.07 -9.60 11.98
CA SER A 221 12.36 -9.53 12.67
C SER A 221 12.16 -9.14 14.12
N LEU A 222 12.53 -10.04 15.03
CA LEU A 222 12.47 -9.77 16.47
C LEU A 222 13.23 -8.49 16.84
N ALA A 223 14.41 -8.28 16.25
CA ALA A 223 15.23 -7.09 16.51
C ALA A 223 14.51 -5.77 16.15
N ALA A 224 13.63 -5.76 15.16
CA ALA A 224 12.84 -4.58 14.82
C ALA A 224 11.62 -4.43 15.74
N LEU A 225 10.97 -5.56 16.07
CA LEU A 225 9.81 -5.59 16.95
C LEU A 225 10.16 -5.15 18.37
N GLU A 226 11.34 -5.49 18.89
CA GLU A 226 11.80 -5.11 20.23
C GLU A 226 12.03 -3.60 20.41
N LEU A 227 12.16 -2.84 19.31
CA LEU A 227 12.27 -1.37 19.38
C LEU A 227 10.91 -0.69 19.59
N ALA A 228 9.81 -1.39 19.32
CA ALA A 228 8.48 -0.82 19.20
C ALA A 228 7.69 -0.79 20.51
N GLU A 229 6.96 0.28 20.77
CA GLU A 229 5.88 0.31 21.76
C GLU A 229 4.72 -0.59 21.32
N VAL A 230 4.44 -0.63 20.02
CA VAL A 230 3.48 -1.57 19.43
C VAL A 230 4.17 -2.40 18.35
N ALA A 231 4.48 -3.63 18.70
CA ALA A 231 5.02 -4.63 17.79
C ALA A 231 3.91 -5.45 17.14
N ILE A 232 3.89 -5.50 15.81
CA ILE A 232 2.94 -6.28 15.02
C ILE A 232 3.71 -7.32 14.19
N PRO A 233 3.87 -8.55 14.69
CA PRO A 233 4.61 -9.59 13.99
C PRO A 233 3.89 -10.02 12.70
N ILE A 234 4.64 -10.31 11.65
CA ILE A 234 4.15 -11.03 10.46
C ILE A 234 4.90 -12.37 10.32
N PRO A 235 4.35 -13.36 9.59
CA PRO A 235 5.00 -14.67 9.44
C PRO A 235 6.47 -14.60 8.98
N GLU A 236 7.32 -15.44 9.58
CA GLU A 236 8.77 -15.40 9.36
C GLU A 236 9.21 -15.82 7.95
N ASN A 237 8.46 -16.73 7.33
CA ASN A 237 8.82 -17.36 6.07
C ASN A 237 8.29 -16.63 4.82
N ILE A 238 7.86 -15.37 4.95
CA ILE A 238 7.38 -14.58 3.80
C ILE A 238 8.60 -14.09 2.99
N PRO A 239 8.69 -14.40 1.69
CA PRO A 239 9.69 -13.82 0.81
C PRO A 239 9.56 -12.29 0.73
N GLU A 240 10.69 -11.57 0.71
CA GLU A 240 10.71 -10.10 0.77
C GLU A 240 9.76 -9.44 -0.26
N TRP A 241 9.72 -9.98 -1.49
CA TRP A 241 8.91 -9.45 -2.59
C TRP A 241 7.38 -9.61 -2.39
N LEU A 242 6.95 -10.51 -1.50
CA LEU A 242 5.53 -10.71 -1.14
C LEU A 242 5.16 -10.02 0.18
N THR A 243 6.11 -9.42 0.89
CA THR A 243 5.83 -8.74 2.16
C THR A 243 4.79 -7.62 2.07
N PRO A 244 4.64 -6.84 0.97
CA PRO A 244 3.58 -5.83 0.88
C PRO A 244 2.17 -6.39 0.97
N LEU A 245 1.93 -7.56 0.35
CA LEU A 245 0.62 -8.25 0.37
C LEU A 245 0.16 -8.55 1.79
N ILE A 246 1.11 -8.95 2.64
CA ILE A 246 0.81 -9.40 4.00
C ILE A 246 0.89 -8.25 5.00
N SER A 247 1.86 -7.35 4.85
CA SER A 247 2.10 -6.26 5.80
C SER A 247 0.99 -5.20 5.78
N ILE A 248 0.27 -5.05 4.66
CA ILE A 248 -0.81 -4.07 4.59
C ILE A 248 -2.05 -4.48 5.40
N ILE A 249 -2.29 -5.79 5.58
CA ILE A 249 -3.47 -6.31 6.27
C ILE A 249 -3.53 -5.83 7.74
N PRO A 250 -2.49 -6.04 8.58
CA PRO A 250 -2.49 -5.51 9.95
C PRO A 250 -2.51 -3.98 9.99
N ALA A 251 -1.92 -3.30 9.01
CA ALA A 251 -1.99 -1.85 8.89
C ALA A 251 -3.42 -1.34 8.65
N GLN A 252 -4.19 -2.01 7.78
CA GLN A 252 -5.60 -1.75 7.53
C GLN A 252 -6.44 -2.01 8.79
N LEU A 253 -6.21 -3.13 9.49
CA LEU A 253 -6.86 -3.41 10.79
C LEU A 253 -6.56 -2.32 11.81
N PHE A 254 -5.31 -1.86 11.89
CA PHE A 254 -4.92 -0.80 12.80
C PHE A 254 -5.67 0.50 12.49
N ALA A 255 -5.74 0.91 11.22
CA ALA A 255 -6.47 2.11 10.81
C ALA A 255 -7.98 1.98 11.10
N TYR A 256 -8.57 0.80 10.86
CA TYR A 256 -9.96 0.49 11.20
C TYR A 256 -10.22 0.65 12.71
N TYR A 257 -9.41 0.02 13.56
CA TYR A 257 -9.61 0.11 15.00
C TYR A 257 -9.30 1.48 15.59
N LEU A 258 -8.34 2.21 15.02
CA LEU A 258 -8.08 3.59 15.41
C LEU A 258 -9.26 4.51 15.03
N THR A 259 -9.93 4.24 13.92
CA THR A 259 -11.15 4.96 13.50
C THR A 259 -12.26 4.78 14.53
N LEU A 260 -12.49 3.54 14.96
CA LEU A 260 -13.44 3.21 16.03
C LEU A 260 -13.04 3.85 17.36
N ALA A 261 -11.76 3.79 17.73
CA ALA A 261 -11.25 4.47 18.91
C ALA A 261 -11.53 5.97 18.82
N LYS A 262 -11.30 6.63 17.69
CA LYS A 262 -11.62 8.06 17.51
C LYS A 262 -13.12 8.38 17.48
N GLY A 263 -14.00 7.38 17.52
CA GLY A 263 -15.46 7.56 17.50
C GLY A 263 -16.02 7.85 16.11
N TYR A 264 -15.28 7.47 15.06
CA TYR A 264 -15.70 7.63 13.67
C TYR A 264 -16.28 6.34 13.10
N ASN A 265 -17.03 6.46 12.00
CA ASN A 265 -17.62 5.33 11.30
C ASN A 265 -16.71 4.89 10.13
N PRO A 266 -16.07 3.71 10.20
CA PRO A 266 -15.18 3.23 9.13
C PRO A 266 -15.89 2.95 7.81
N GLU A 267 -17.21 2.70 7.83
CA GLU A 267 -18.01 2.41 6.62
C GLU A 267 -18.45 3.68 5.87
N LYS A 268 -18.41 4.85 6.53
CA LYS A 268 -18.91 6.11 5.97
C LYS A 268 -17.95 7.27 6.29
N PRO A 269 -16.83 7.38 5.56
CA PRO A 269 -15.93 8.53 5.68
C PRO A 269 -16.65 9.85 5.38
N ARG A 270 -16.26 10.95 6.05
CA ARG A 270 -16.98 12.22 6.02
C ARG A 270 -17.13 12.85 4.62
N THR A 271 -16.10 12.78 3.77
CA THR A 271 -15.99 13.64 2.58
C THR A 271 -15.65 12.91 1.28
N ILE A 272 -15.44 11.59 1.31
CA ILE A 272 -15.03 10.82 0.13
C ILE A 272 -16.11 9.83 -0.31
N SER A 273 -16.30 9.71 -1.62
CA SER A 273 -17.16 8.72 -2.27
C SER A 273 -16.32 7.62 -2.89
N LYS A 274 -16.90 6.41 -3.03
CA LYS A 274 -16.19 5.23 -3.55
C LYS A 274 -15.68 5.42 -4.99
N ILE A 275 -16.42 6.14 -5.82
CA ILE A 275 -16.00 6.48 -7.19
C ILE A 275 -15.55 7.93 -7.18
N THR A 276 -14.28 8.14 -7.51
CA THR A 276 -13.74 9.47 -7.82
C THR A 276 -13.90 9.69 -9.32
N GLU A 277 -14.91 10.48 -9.71
CA GLU A 277 -14.95 11.06 -11.06
C GLU A 277 -14.12 12.34 -11.01
N THR A 278 -12.98 12.36 -11.70
CA THR A 278 -12.25 13.61 -11.95
C THR A 278 -12.98 14.36 -13.06
N HIS A 279 -13.49 15.55 -12.76
CA HIS A 279 -14.14 16.46 -13.70
C HIS A 279 -13.14 17.44 -14.32
#